data_AF-B0WXK5-F1
#
_entry.id   AF-B0WXK5-F1
#
_cell.length_a   1.000
_cell.length_b   1.000
_cell.length_c   1.000
_cell.angle_alpha   90.00
_cell.angle_beta   90.00
_cell.angle_gamma   90.00
#
_symmetry.space_group_name_H-M   'P 1'
#
loop_
_entity.id
_entity.type
_entity.pdbx_description
1 polymer ?
#
loop_
_entity_poly.entity_id
_entity_poly.type
_entity_poly.pdbx_seq_one_letter_code
_entity_poly.pdbx_strand_id
1 'polypeptide(L)'
;MKMPALNVGHITTPEPHYIPGYTGYCPQLMYRIGNTYSSLSHRLLIDPSVSHSEKEIDATGTIVPRHEDEDLRDTIYQKPLMPGYEGYIPRTQSKYGRRYAVVTSEGLSEFERECLRTRTQMKKLRHRTAQPISTISEYSLGDRMKFHKTDYRFPLEATRPDASGVCKEVPVENLPPLPELPYSRHTPPHFMENGHNEKYTKLGYTGHKPFLWPRFGEANVPLTKKSMCDFTNSYQHRRNTEWVPIAPAGSGTCQPSAQVNEIYMKNVGLLPSYKGHVPGAMFRFGNTFGNDSKDAKKVLKKCYED
;
A
#
# COMPACT_ATOMS: atom_id res chain seq x y z
N MET A 1 -30.83 -8.39 -66.77
CA MET A 1 -30.46 -7.54 -65.62
C MET A 1 -29.39 -8.25 -64.83
N LYS A 2 -28.16 -7.71 -64.85
CA LYS A 2 -26.99 -8.28 -64.17
C LYS A 2 -27.01 -7.72 -62.75
N MET A 3 -27.23 -8.58 -61.75
CA MET A 3 -27.18 -8.17 -60.34
C MET A 3 -25.77 -7.63 -60.04
N PRO A 4 -25.63 -6.50 -59.32
CA PRO A 4 -24.31 -6.03 -58.91
C PRO A 4 -23.67 -7.06 -57.97
N ALA A 5 -22.41 -7.38 -58.21
CA ALA A 5 -21.61 -8.21 -57.32
C ALA A 5 -21.59 -7.56 -55.94
N LEU A 6 -21.99 -8.30 -54.90
CA LEU A 6 -21.72 -7.93 -53.52
C LEU A 6 -20.20 -7.79 -53.40
N ASN A 7 -19.74 -6.56 -53.24
CA ASN A 7 -18.37 -6.27 -52.91
C ASN A 7 -18.13 -6.97 -51.56
N VAL A 8 -17.48 -8.14 -51.58
CA VAL A 8 -16.94 -8.76 -50.37
C VAL A 8 -15.73 -7.90 -49.99
N GLY A 9 -16.04 -6.69 -49.54
CA GLY A 9 -15.10 -5.82 -48.87
C GLY A 9 -14.58 -6.62 -47.69
N HIS A 10 -13.27 -6.84 -47.71
CA HIS A 10 -12.42 -7.16 -46.58
C HIS A 10 -13.17 -7.01 -45.24
N ILE A 11 -13.36 -8.11 -44.49
CA ILE A 11 -13.92 -8.13 -43.13
C ILE A 11 -12.88 -7.49 -42.19
N THR A 12 -12.55 -6.25 -42.46
CA THR A 12 -11.57 -5.47 -41.74
C THR A 12 -12.26 -4.22 -41.30
N THR A 13 -12.32 -4.11 -40.00
CA THR A 13 -12.69 -2.86 -39.35
C THR A 13 -11.74 -1.77 -39.82
N PRO A 14 -12.27 -0.60 -40.22
CA PRO A 14 -11.42 0.54 -40.54
C PRO A 14 -10.48 0.84 -39.37
N GLU A 15 -9.24 1.22 -39.68
CA GLU A 15 -8.37 1.89 -38.71
C GLU A 15 -8.94 3.29 -38.48
N PRO A 16 -8.98 3.80 -37.24
CA PRO A 16 -8.29 3.35 -36.02
C PRO A 16 -9.10 2.33 -35.17
N HIS A 17 -8.49 1.24 -34.68
CA HIS A 17 -9.13 0.33 -33.72
C HIS A 17 -8.13 -0.41 -32.84
N TYR A 18 -8.57 -0.90 -31.67
CA TYR A 18 -7.71 -1.70 -30.80
C TYR A 18 -7.48 -3.09 -31.39
N ILE A 19 -6.23 -3.55 -31.32
CA ILE A 19 -5.83 -4.88 -31.80
C ILE A 19 -6.45 -5.95 -30.90
N PRO A 20 -6.99 -7.06 -31.45
CA PRO A 20 -7.43 -8.20 -30.67
C PRO A 20 -6.32 -8.69 -29.71
N GLY A 21 -6.62 -8.76 -28.40
CA GLY A 21 -5.64 -9.11 -27.37
C GLY A 21 -4.99 -7.92 -26.66
N TYR A 22 -5.36 -6.68 -27.00
CA TYR A 22 -5.05 -5.51 -26.18
C TYR A 22 -5.60 -5.70 -24.76
N THR A 23 -4.71 -5.68 -23.78
CA THR A 23 -5.01 -5.88 -22.35
C THR A 23 -5.12 -4.57 -21.58
N GLY A 24 -4.95 -3.44 -22.25
CA GLY A 24 -5.08 -2.12 -21.64
C GLY A 24 -6.53 -1.71 -21.44
N TYR A 25 -6.70 -0.55 -20.80
CA TYR A 25 -8.02 0.01 -20.52
C TYR A 25 -8.67 0.57 -21.80
N CYS A 26 -9.91 0.17 -22.07
CA CYS A 26 -10.74 0.73 -23.14
C CYS A 26 -12.02 1.29 -22.50
N PRO A 27 -12.17 2.62 -22.42
CA PRO A 27 -13.30 3.24 -21.74
C PRO A 27 -14.62 2.88 -22.43
N GLN A 28 -15.66 2.65 -21.65
CA GLN A 28 -17.02 2.31 -22.11
C GLN A 28 -17.20 0.99 -22.90
N LEU A 29 -16.15 0.21 -23.12
CA LEU A 29 -16.21 -1.09 -23.78
C LEU A 29 -17.25 -2.03 -23.13
N MET A 30 -17.32 -2.04 -21.79
CA MET A 30 -18.25 -2.88 -21.04
C MET A 30 -19.71 -2.44 -21.11
N TYR A 31 -19.97 -1.17 -21.44
CA TYR A 31 -21.34 -0.62 -21.45
C TYR A 31 -22.00 -0.69 -22.83
N ARG A 32 -21.22 -0.98 -23.88
CA ARG A 32 -21.73 -1.16 -25.25
C ARG A 32 -21.64 -2.65 -25.59
N ILE A 33 -22.79 -3.30 -25.80
CA ILE A 33 -22.86 -4.74 -26.09
C ILE A 33 -23.31 -4.93 -27.55
N GLY A 34 -22.85 -5.99 -28.21
CA GLY A 34 -23.38 -6.43 -29.51
C GLY A 34 -22.53 -6.10 -30.74
N ASN A 35 -21.33 -5.54 -30.56
CA ASN A 35 -20.37 -5.33 -31.65
C ASN A 35 -19.11 -6.16 -31.45
N THR A 36 -18.37 -6.45 -32.53
CA THR A 36 -17.03 -7.04 -32.41
C THR A 36 -16.07 -6.07 -31.72
N TYR A 37 -15.07 -6.60 -31.04
CA TYR A 37 -14.10 -5.80 -30.28
C TYR A 37 -13.47 -4.67 -31.12
N SER A 38 -13.09 -4.98 -32.36
CA SER A 38 -12.49 -4.01 -33.28
C SER A 38 -13.49 -2.95 -33.78
N SER A 39 -14.75 -3.32 -34.03
CA SER A 39 -15.78 -2.36 -34.47
C SER A 39 -16.20 -1.43 -33.34
N LEU A 40 -16.26 -1.97 -32.12
CA LEU A 40 -16.61 -1.22 -30.93
C LEU A 40 -15.50 -0.24 -30.55
N SER A 41 -14.25 -0.70 -30.52
CA SER A 41 -13.09 0.17 -30.26
C SER A 41 -12.94 1.27 -31.30
N HIS A 42 -13.13 1.00 -32.58
CA HIS A 42 -13.16 2.03 -33.63
C HIS A 42 -14.19 3.12 -33.34
N ARG A 43 -15.43 2.72 -33.00
CA ARG A 43 -16.47 3.69 -32.67
C ARG A 43 -16.14 4.49 -31.42
N LEU A 44 -15.54 3.87 -30.41
CA LEU A 44 -15.17 4.56 -29.17
C LEU A 44 -14.11 5.62 -29.44
N LEU A 45 -13.01 5.29 -30.12
CA LEU A 45 -11.95 6.26 -30.44
C LEU A 45 -12.50 7.49 -31.18
N ILE A 46 -13.50 7.30 -32.06
CA ILE A 46 -14.13 8.37 -32.84
C ILE A 46 -15.30 9.04 -32.11
N ASP A 47 -15.75 8.57 -30.95
CA ASP A 47 -16.93 9.14 -30.28
C ASP A 47 -16.55 10.39 -29.46
N PRO A 48 -17.10 11.59 -29.76
CA PRO A 48 -16.78 12.81 -29.01
C PRO A 48 -17.38 12.82 -27.60
N SER A 49 -18.41 11.99 -27.33
CA SER A 49 -19.05 11.91 -26.02
C SER A 49 -18.22 11.16 -24.98
N VAL A 50 -17.20 10.43 -25.44
CA VAL A 50 -16.36 9.62 -24.59
C VAL A 50 -15.12 10.43 -24.21
N SER A 51 -14.82 10.44 -22.91
CA SER A 51 -13.66 11.14 -22.40
C SER A 51 -12.39 10.37 -22.76
N HIS A 52 -11.63 10.93 -23.69
CA HIS A 52 -10.31 10.46 -24.10
C HIS A 52 -9.23 11.52 -23.84
N SER A 53 -7.98 11.07 -23.76
CA SER A 53 -6.80 11.93 -23.67
C SER A 53 -6.70 12.86 -24.89
N GLU A 54 -6.20 14.09 -24.70
CA GLU A 54 -6.05 15.10 -25.77
C GLU A 54 -5.17 14.64 -26.93
N LYS A 55 -4.25 13.72 -26.66
CA LYS A 55 -3.41 13.05 -27.67
C LYS A 55 -3.72 11.56 -27.61
N GLU A 56 -4.74 11.14 -28.35
CA GLU A 56 -4.88 9.73 -28.68
C GLU A 56 -3.81 9.37 -29.71
N ILE A 57 -2.95 8.45 -29.31
CA ILE A 57 -1.88 7.92 -30.13
C ILE A 57 -2.32 6.52 -30.48
N ASP A 58 -2.60 6.27 -31.76
CA ASP A 58 -2.91 4.91 -32.20
C ASP A 58 -1.67 4.04 -31.99
N ALA A 59 -1.77 3.09 -31.06
CA ALA A 59 -0.74 2.11 -30.80
C ALA A 59 -0.85 0.95 -31.79
N THR A 60 -0.79 1.24 -33.08
CA THR A 60 -0.41 0.22 -34.05
C THR A 60 1.10 0.05 -33.98
N GLY A 61 1.53 -0.80 -33.04
CA GLY A 61 2.80 -1.51 -33.19
C GLY A 61 3.97 -1.10 -32.32
N THR A 62 3.77 -0.51 -31.14
CA THR A 62 4.81 -0.70 -30.11
C THR A 62 4.55 -2.04 -29.43
N ILE A 63 5.18 -3.11 -29.94
CA ILE A 63 5.84 -4.01 -28.99
C ILE A 63 6.86 -3.09 -28.34
N VAL A 64 6.46 -2.42 -27.26
CA VAL A 64 7.44 -1.98 -26.29
C VAL A 64 8.15 -3.29 -26.00
N PRO A 65 9.44 -3.47 -26.36
CA PRO A 65 10.19 -4.55 -25.73
C PRO A 65 9.87 -4.31 -24.28
N ARG A 66 9.25 -5.30 -23.62
CA ARG A 66 8.98 -5.22 -22.19
C ARG A 66 10.24 -4.58 -21.66
N HIS A 67 10.13 -3.34 -21.17
CA HIS A 67 11.12 -2.87 -20.26
C HIS A 67 10.91 -3.92 -19.17
N GLU A 68 11.68 -5.01 -19.24
CA GLU A 68 12.11 -5.66 -18.03
C GLU A 68 12.72 -4.45 -17.35
N ASP A 69 11.91 -3.82 -16.50
CA ASP A 69 12.33 -2.73 -15.66
C ASP A 69 13.71 -3.18 -15.24
N GLU A 70 14.72 -2.39 -15.59
CA GLU A 70 16.08 -2.58 -15.07
C GLU A 70 15.86 -2.69 -13.58
N ASP A 71 15.80 -3.93 -13.07
CA ASP A 71 15.01 -4.28 -11.89
C ASP A 71 15.53 -3.36 -10.81
N LEU A 72 14.72 -2.34 -10.51
CA LEU A 72 15.08 -1.27 -9.61
C LEU A 72 15.36 -1.99 -8.31
N ARG A 73 16.64 -2.17 -7.99
CA ARG A 73 17.20 -3.14 -7.02
C ARG A 73 16.25 -3.47 -5.86
N ASP A 74 15.24 -4.30 -6.10
CA ASP A 74 14.34 -4.83 -5.08
C ASP A 74 15.03 -6.06 -4.50
N THR A 75 16.30 -5.87 -4.15
CA THR A 75 17.01 -6.78 -3.28
C THR A 75 16.37 -6.59 -1.91
N ILE A 76 15.63 -7.59 -1.46
CA ILE A 76 15.03 -7.70 -0.10
C ILE A 76 16.04 -7.27 1.00
N TYR A 77 17.34 -7.40 0.71
CA TYR A 77 18.43 -7.02 1.59
C TYR A 77 19.09 -5.71 1.14
N GLN A 78 19.00 -4.67 1.97
CA GLN A 78 19.75 -3.43 1.78
C GLN A 78 21.18 -3.59 2.33
N LYS A 79 22.19 -3.22 1.54
CA LYS A 79 23.61 -3.33 1.91
C LYS A 79 24.16 -1.97 2.39
N PRO A 80 25.00 -1.91 3.45
CA PRO A 80 25.42 -3.02 4.32
C PRO A 80 24.36 -3.39 5.37
N LEU A 81 24.29 -4.68 5.74
CA LEU A 81 23.37 -5.14 6.77
C LEU A 81 23.80 -4.64 8.16
N MET A 82 22.82 -4.19 8.96
CA MET A 82 23.04 -3.76 10.33
C MET A 82 23.42 -4.95 11.22
N PRO A 83 24.49 -4.84 12.02
CA PRO A 83 24.78 -5.83 13.07
C PRO A 83 23.59 -5.98 14.01
N GLY A 84 23.17 -7.22 14.29
CA GLY A 84 21.99 -7.52 15.11
C GLY A 84 20.74 -7.94 14.31
N TYR A 85 20.80 -7.99 12.98
CA TYR A 85 19.74 -8.60 12.18
C TYR A 85 19.72 -10.13 12.42
N GLU A 86 18.65 -10.61 13.05
CA GLU A 86 18.41 -12.02 13.41
C GLU A 86 17.75 -12.84 12.30
N GLY A 87 17.33 -12.21 11.20
CA GLY A 87 16.69 -12.88 10.07
C GLY A 87 17.65 -13.77 9.27
N TYR A 88 17.08 -14.59 8.37
CA TYR A 88 17.86 -15.46 7.51
C TYR A 88 18.65 -14.67 6.45
N ILE A 89 19.96 -14.93 6.38
CA ILE A 89 20.87 -14.33 5.41
C ILE A 89 21.45 -15.45 4.54
N PRO A 90 21.12 -15.51 3.23
CA PRO A 90 21.60 -16.54 2.33
C PRO A 90 23.13 -16.66 2.32
N ARG A 91 23.64 -17.88 2.15
CA ARG A 91 25.06 -18.18 1.93
C ARG A 91 26.01 -17.73 3.07
N THR A 92 25.50 -17.59 4.30
CA THR A 92 26.32 -17.26 5.49
C THR A 92 26.71 -18.47 6.33
N GLN A 93 26.01 -19.61 6.22
CA GLN A 93 26.23 -20.79 7.08
C GLN A 93 27.64 -21.38 6.98
N SER A 94 28.32 -21.25 5.83
CA SER A 94 29.68 -21.76 5.63
C SER A 94 30.77 -20.73 5.98
N LYS A 95 30.40 -19.50 6.38
CA LYS A 95 31.32 -18.38 6.58
C LYS A 95 31.34 -17.97 8.05
N TYR A 96 32.33 -18.44 8.80
CA TYR A 96 32.53 -18.13 10.21
C TYR A 96 33.89 -17.46 10.46
N GLY A 97 34.07 -16.87 11.64
CA GLY A 97 35.34 -16.27 12.07
C GLY A 97 35.68 -14.89 11.49
N ARG A 98 34.78 -14.28 10.70
CA ARG A 98 34.91 -12.92 10.17
C ARG A 98 33.88 -11.97 10.82
N ARG A 99 34.10 -10.65 10.67
CA ARG A 99 33.12 -9.64 11.11
C ARG A 99 31.79 -9.86 10.41
N TYR A 100 30.69 -9.71 11.15
CA TYR A 100 29.32 -9.88 10.64
C TYR A 100 29.08 -9.17 9.31
N ALA A 101 29.39 -7.87 9.22
CA ALA A 101 29.20 -7.08 8.01
C ALA A 101 29.92 -7.65 6.78
N VAL A 102 31.11 -8.25 6.97
CA VAL A 102 31.87 -8.88 5.89
C VAL A 102 31.17 -10.16 5.45
N VAL A 103 30.85 -11.05 6.40
CA VAL A 103 30.17 -12.32 6.13
C VAL A 103 28.86 -12.12 5.38
N THR A 104 28.04 -11.16 5.83
CA THR A 104 26.72 -10.90 5.26
C THR A 104 26.80 -10.25 3.88
N SER A 105 27.70 -9.28 3.70
CA SER A 105 27.94 -8.66 2.39
C SER A 105 28.42 -9.68 1.35
N GLU A 106 29.32 -10.57 1.75
CA GLU A 106 29.90 -11.61 0.91
C GLU A 106 28.85 -12.66 0.53
N GLY A 107 28.10 -13.17 1.51
CA GLY A 107 27.00 -14.12 1.29
C GLY A 107 25.91 -13.57 0.37
N LEU A 108 25.50 -12.32 0.57
CA LEU A 108 24.51 -11.67 -0.30
C LEU A 108 25.03 -11.44 -1.72
N SER A 109 26.31 -11.05 -1.88
CA SER A 109 26.90 -10.86 -3.21
C SER A 109 26.98 -12.16 -4.02
N GLU A 110 27.17 -13.29 -3.35
CA GLU A 110 27.19 -14.62 -3.97
C GLU A 110 25.78 -15.05 -4.35
N PHE A 111 24.82 -14.83 -3.46
CA PHE A 111 23.42 -15.12 -3.73
C PHE A 111 22.89 -14.35 -4.94
N GLU A 112 23.20 -13.06 -5.06
CA GLU A 112 22.81 -12.24 -6.24
C GLU A 112 23.40 -12.79 -7.54
N ARG A 113 24.69 -13.15 -7.55
CA ARG A 113 25.36 -13.75 -8.72
C ARG A 113 24.70 -15.06 -9.14
N GLU A 114 24.30 -15.87 -8.17
CA GLU A 114 23.63 -17.15 -8.42
C GLU A 114 22.20 -16.97 -8.96
N CYS A 115 21.44 -16.02 -8.41
CA CYS A 115 20.13 -15.65 -8.91
C CYS A 115 20.20 -15.16 -10.37
N LEU A 116 21.17 -14.30 -10.70
CA LEU A 116 21.40 -13.83 -12.06
C LEU A 116 21.77 -14.98 -13.01
N ARG A 117 22.63 -15.90 -12.57
CA ARG A 117 23.00 -17.08 -13.37
C ARG A 117 21.79 -17.98 -13.63
N THR A 118 20.99 -18.23 -12.61
CA THR A 118 19.77 -19.04 -12.71
C THR A 118 18.73 -18.38 -13.62
N ARG A 119 18.53 -17.06 -13.50
CA ARG A 119 17.62 -16.28 -14.36
C ARG A 119 18.06 -16.32 -15.81
N THR A 120 19.34 -16.10 -16.09
CA THR A 120 19.88 -16.16 -17.46
C THR A 120 19.77 -17.57 -18.05
N GLN A 121 20.01 -18.63 -17.26
CA GLN A 121 19.79 -20.01 -17.69
C GLN A 121 18.31 -20.30 -17.97
N MET A 122 17.40 -19.88 -17.10
CA MET A 122 15.95 -20.02 -17.32
C MET A 122 15.49 -19.28 -18.57
N LYS A 123 15.99 -18.07 -18.82
CA LYS A 123 15.69 -17.31 -20.04
C LYS A 123 16.13 -18.09 -21.29
N LYS A 124 17.34 -18.66 -21.29
CA LYS A 124 17.82 -19.55 -22.36
C LYS A 124 16.94 -20.79 -22.55
N LEU A 125 16.45 -21.40 -21.48
CA LEU A 125 15.54 -22.56 -21.54
C LEU A 125 14.17 -22.18 -22.11
N ARG A 126 13.57 -21.05 -21.70
CA ARG A 126 12.29 -20.55 -22.24
C ARG A 126 12.35 -20.32 -23.74
N HIS A 127 13.46 -19.76 -24.24
CA HIS A 127 13.67 -19.62 -25.67
C HIS A 127 13.81 -20.97 -26.41
N ARG A 128 14.20 -22.03 -25.70
CA ARG A 128 14.40 -23.38 -26.27
C ARG A 128 13.12 -24.22 -26.27
N THR A 129 12.28 -24.14 -25.23
CA THR A 129 10.98 -24.84 -25.17
C THR A 129 9.89 -24.21 -26.02
N ALA A 130 10.05 -22.95 -26.44
CA ALA A 130 9.17 -22.32 -27.43
C ALA A 130 9.36 -22.85 -28.87
N GLN A 131 10.31 -23.77 -29.10
CA GLN A 131 10.39 -24.55 -30.33
C GLN A 131 9.40 -25.72 -30.22
N PRO A 132 8.28 -25.75 -30.99
CA PRO A 132 7.42 -26.92 -31.01
C PRO A 132 8.21 -28.12 -31.55
N ILE A 133 7.92 -29.29 -30.98
CA ILE A 133 8.37 -30.60 -31.50
C ILE A 133 8.03 -30.65 -32.99
N SER A 134 9.10 -30.68 -33.80
CA SER A 134 9.07 -30.75 -35.24
C SER A 134 8.49 -32.09 -35.68
N THR A 135 7.17 -32.13 -35.87
CA THR A 135 6.60 -32.88 -36.98
C THR A 135 5.93 -31.85 -37.88
N ILE A 136 6.54 -31.66 -39.05
CA ILE A 136 6.04 -30.91 -40.22
C ILE A 136 6.27 -29.39 -40.14
N SER A 137 7.47 -28.94 -40.52
CA SER A 137 7.67 -28.15 -41.75
C SER A 137 9.07 -27.52 -41.82
N GLU A 138 9.73 -27.65 -42.97
CA GLU A 138 11.09 -27.14 -43.28
C GLU A 138 11.18 -25.60 -43.43
N TYR A 139 10.23 -24.84 -42.90
CA TYR A 139 10.28 -23.38 -43.00
C TYR A 139 11.14 -22.79 -41.89
N SER A 140 12.23 -22.13 -42.30
CA SER A 140 13.12 -21.33 -41.46
C SER A 140 12.33 -20.41 -40.53
N LEU A 141 12.78 -20.29 -39.28
CA LEU A 141 12.22 -19.40 -38.24
C LEU A 141 11.99 -17.96 -38.76
N GLY A 142 12.77 -17.52 -39.75
CA GLY A 142 12.61 -16.22 -40.41
C GLY A 142 11.34 -16.06 -41.26
N ASP A 143 10.76 -17.14 -41.79
CA ASP A 143 9.51 -17.10 -42.57
C ASP A 143 8.26 -17.08 -41.67
N ARG A 144 8.31 -17.69 -40.48
CA ARG A 144 7.22 -17.58 -39.50
C ARG A 144 7.16 -16.21 -38.82
N MET A 145 8.29 -15.50 -38.73
CA MET A 145 8.31 -14.08 -38.32
C MET A 145 7.80 -13.11 -39.40
N LYS A 146 7.42 -13.58 -40.60
CA LYS A 146 6.81 -12.74 -41.63
C LYS A 146 5.30 -12.53 -41.47
N PHE A 147 4.63 -13.22 -40.55
CA PHE A 147 3.26 -12.88 -40.22
C PHE A 147 3.25 -11.54 -39.47
N HIS A 148 2.92 -10.49 -40.23
CA HIS A 148 2.72 -9.10 -39.83
C HIS A 148 3.97 -8.23 -39.65
N LYS A 149 4.79 -8.12 -40.71
CA LYS A 149 5.29 -6.78 -41.07
C LYS A 149 4.13 -6.05 -41.74
N THR A 150 3.19 -5.61 -40.93
CA THR A 150 2.23 -4.57 -41.34
C THR A 150 3.05 -3.35 -41.71
N ASP A 151 2.85 -2.85 -42.92
CA ASP A 151 3.49 -1.65 -43.46
C ASP A 151 2.98 -0.41 -42.70
N TYR A 152 3.38 -0.27 -41.44
CA TYR A 152 2.99 0.88 -40.63
C TYR A 152 3.74 2.11 -41.12
N ARG A 153 2.97 3.12 -41.54
CA ARG A 153 3.48 4.40 -42.02
C ARG A 153 3.84 5.26 -40.81
N PHE A 154 5.13 5.54 -40.63
CA PHE A 154 5.62 6.55 -39.69
C PHE A 154 5.76 7.89 -40.41
N PRO A 155 5.50 9.05 -39.75
CA PRO A 155 5.21 9.27 -38.32
C PRO A 155 3.75 8.96 -37.89
N LEU A 156 3.56 8.74 -36.59
CA LEU A 156 2.25 8.47 -35.96
C LEU A 156 1.23 9.55 -36.31
N GLU A 157 0.08 9.14 -36.84
CA GLU A 157 -1.03 10.05 -37.19
C GLU A 157 -1.95 10.20 -35.97
N ALA A 158 -2.30 11.44 -35.63
CA ALA A 158 -3.24 11.69 -34.55
C ALA A 158 -4.63 11.23 -34.98
N THR A 159 -5.27 10.40 -34.16
CA THR A 159 -6.61 9.85 -34.43
C THR A 159 -7.67 10.95 -34.56
N ARG A 160 -7.46 12.08 -33.84
CA ARG A 160 -8.36 13.25 -33.79
C ARG A 160 -7.58 14.55 -33.67
N PRO A 161 -7.03 15.09 -34.77
CA PRO A 161 -6.35 16.37 -34.74
C PRO A 161 -7.32 17.53 -34.44
N ASP A 162 -8.60 17.38 -34.78
CA ASP A 162 -9.68 18.32 -34.51
C ASP A 162 -10.01 18.47 -33.01
N ALA A 163 -9.83 17.39 -32.23
CA ALA A 163 -10.03 17.41 -30.78
C ALA A 163 -8.81 17.96 -30.03
N SER A 164 -7.66 18.12 -30.69
CA SER A 164 -6.45 18.66 -30.07
C SER A 164 -6.62 20.17 -29.81
N GLY A 165 -6.77 20.56 -28.54
CA GLY A 165 -7.01 21.94 -28.13
C GLY A 165 -8.46 22.29 -27.78
N VAL A 166 -9.40 21.34 -27.86
CA VAL A 166 -10.72 21.53 -27.26
C VAL A 166 -10.57 21.32 -25.75
N CYS A 167 -10.52 22.42 -24.99
CA CYS A 167 -10.53 22.39 -23.54
C CYS A 167 -11.82 21.71 -23.05
N LYS A 168 -11.74 20.42 -22.72
CA LYS A 168 -12.84 19.67 -22.09
C LYS A 168 -13.02 20.08 -20.63
N GLU A 169 -11.97 20.59 -20.01
CA GLU A 169 -12.02 21.12 -18.65
C GLU A 169 -12.51 22.57 -18.68
N VAL A 170 -13.59 22.82 -17.95
CA VAL A 170 -14.03 24.19 -17.66
C VAL A 170 -12.97 24.81 -16.75
N PRO A 171 -12.30 25.92 -17.15
CA PRO A 171 -11.36 26.60 -16.27
C PRO A 171 -12.03 26.89 -14.93
N VAL A 172 -11.31 26.69 -13.83
CA VAL A 172 -11.87 26.81 -12.46
C VAL A 172 -12.57 28.16 -12.24
N GLU A 173 -12.13 29.21 -12.95
CA GLU A 173 -12.71 30.55 -12.96
C GLU A 173 -14.16 30.62 -13.48
N ASN A 174 -14.58 29.68 -14.33
CA ASN A 174 -15.92 29.61 -14.92
C ASN A 174 -16.86 28.65 -14.16
N LEU A 175 -16.36 27.96 -13.13
CA LEU A 175 -17.22 27.17 -12.26
C LEU A 175 -18.00 28.13 -11.35
N PRO A 176 -19.30 27.88 -11.09
CA PRO A 176 -20.02 28.64 -10.07
C PRO A 176 -19.23 28.53 -8.76
N PRO A 177 -19.13 29.62 -7.96
CA PRO A 177 -18.49 29.57 -6.66
C PRO A 177 -19.13 28.42 -5.88
N LEU A 178 -18.34 27.37 -5.62
CA LEU A 178 -18.80 26.30 -4.76
C LEU A 178 -19.12 26.94 -3.42
N PRO A 179 -20.27 26.62 -2.78
CA PRO A 179 -20.59 27.16 -1.47
C PRO A 179 -19.39 26.93 -0.56
N GLU A 180 -18.99 27.96 0.17
CA GLU A 180 -17.91 27.82 1.15
C GLU A 180 -18.23 26.62 2.01
N LEU A 181 -17.43 25.58 1.83
CA LEU A 181 -17.57 24.38 2.61
C LEU A 181 -17.32 24.82 4.05
N PRO A 182 -18.24 24.56 5.00
CA PRO A 182 -18.13 25.08 6.36
C PRO A 182 -16.95 24.47 7.15
N TYR A 183 -16.04 23.76 6.47
CA TYR A 183 -14.99 22.96 7.06
C TYR A 183 -13.58 23.41 6.68
N SER A 184 -12.71 23.41 7.70
CA SER A 184 -11.26 23.58 7.52
C SER A 184 -10.70 22.41 6.73
N ARG A 185 -10.34 22.66 5.47
CA ARG A 185 -9.71 21.70 4.56
C ARG A 185 -8.34 21.20 5.08
N HIS A 186 -7.77 21.81 6.11
CA HIS A 186 -6.36 21.63 6.46
C HIS A 186 -6.04 21.29 7.93
N THR A 187 -7.02 21.25 8.84
CA THR A 187 -6.74 20.98 10.27
C THR A 187 -7.31 19.63 10.71
N PRO A 188 -6.50 18.70 11.23
CA PRO A 188 -7.01 17.47 11.83
C PRO A 188 -7.87 17.78 13.07
N PRO A 189 -8.98 17.04 13.33
CA PRO A 189 -9.81 17.25 14.52
C PRO A 189 -9.04 17.14 15.86
N HIS A 190 -7.89 16.46 15.85
CA HIS A 190 -6.99 16.33 17.00
C HIS A 190 -6.41 17.67 17.48
N PHE A 191 -6.22 18.63 16.58
CA PHE A 191 -5.55 19.90 16.85
C PHE A 191 -6.50 21.12 16.79
N MET A 192 -7.80 20.87 16.58
CA MET A 192 -8.82 21.92 16.67
C MET A 192 -9.08 22.33 18.12
N GLU A 193 -9.57 23.54 18.34
CA GLU A 193 -10.01 24.01 19.67
C GLU A 193 -11.24 23.25 20.18
N ASN A 194 -11.37 23.08 21.49
CA ASN A 194 -12.48 22.33 22.12
C ASN A 194 -13.87 22.90 21.80
N GLY A 195 -13.98 24.22 21.60
CA GLY A 195 -15.24 24.88 21.27
C GLY A 195 -15.70 24.65 19.82
N HIS A 196 -14.84 24.10 18.95
CA HIS A 196 -15.16 23.96 17.54
C HIS A 196 -16.25 22.92 17.30
N ASN A 197 -17.27 23.27 16.52
CA ASN A 197 -18.40 22.37 16.23
C ASN A 197 -17.98 21.14 15.44
N GLU A 198 -16.95 21.26 14.60
CA GLU A 198 -16.46 20.16 13.75
C GLU A 198 -15.34 19.34 14.37
N LYS A 199 -15.05 19.53 15.65
CA LYS A 199 -14.07 18.71 16.37
C LYS A 199 -14.64 17.31 16.62
N TYR A 200 -14.76 16.49 15.59
CA TYR A 200 -15.21 15.10 15.68
C TYR A 200 -14.66 14.32 14.49
N THR A 201 -14.65 13.00 14.60
CA THR A 201 -14.12 12.16 13.52
C THR A 201 -15.22 11.87 12.50
N LYS A 202 -14.97 12.15 11.22
CA LYS A 202 -15.95 11.89 10.15
C LYS A 202 -16.19 10.38 9.98
N LEU A 203 -17.37 10.04 9.47
CA LEU A 203 -17.71 8.67 9.12
C LEU A 203 -16.75 8.16 8.02
N GLY A 204 -16.32 6.90 8.10
CA GLY A 204 -15.34 6.33 7.16
C GLY A 204 -13.88 6.55 7.54
N TYR A 205 -13.57 7.32 8.59
CA TYR A 205 -12.21 7.39 9.11
C TYR A 205 -11.76 6.05 9.69
N THR A 206 -10.67 5.52 9.14
CA THR A 206 -10.09 4.19 9.47
C THR A 206 -8.92 4.27 10.46
N GLY A 207 -8.45 5.48 10.80
CA GLY A 207 -7.33 5.67 11.71
C GLY A 207 -7.70 5.46 13.18
N HIS A 208 -6.68 5.54 14.05
CA HIS A 208 -6.88 5.45 15.49
C HIS A 208 -7.67 6.66 16.02
N LYS A 209 -8.63 6.38 16.91
CA LYS A 209 -9.45 7.38 17.60
C LYS A 209 -9.11 7.35 19.10
N PRO A 210 -8.35 8.33 19.61
CA PRO A 210 -7.96 8.36 21.02
C PRO A 210 -9.17 8.56 21.95
N PHE A 211 -9.06 8.04 23.18
CA PHE A 211 -10.01 8.20 24.30
C PHE A 211 -11.47 7.79 24.02
N LEU A 212 -11.70 6.80 23.16
CA LEU A 212 -13.05 6.27 22.92
C LEU A 212 -13.64 5.51 24.11
N TRP A 213 -12.81 4.82 24.89
CA TRP A 213 -13.25 4.08 26.09
C TRP A 213 -13.42 5.06 27.25
N PRO A 214 -14.49 5.02 28.09
CA PRO A 214 -15.56 4.01 28.23
C PRO A 214 -16.89 4.34 27.50
N ARG A 215 -16.86 5.19 26.48
CA ARG A 215 -18.05 5.84 25.91
C ARG A 215 -18.79 4.94 24.89
N PHE A 216 -19.17 3.74 25.30
CA PHE A 216 -19.93 2.81 24.45
C PHE A 216 -21.39 3.26 24.30
N GLY A 217 -21.94 3.12 23.10
CA GLY A 217 -23.35 3.37 22.82
C GLY A 217 -23.70 4.82 22.39
N GLU A 218 -22.74 5.75 22.43
CA GLU A 218 -22.96 7.10 21.88
C GLU A 218 -22.86 7.11 20.35
N ALA A 219 -23.62 8.00 19.70
CA ALA A 219 -23.50 8.25 18.26
C ALA A 219 -22.10 8.78 17.90
N ASN A 220 -21.66 8.57 16.66
CA ASN A 220 -20.28 8.90 16.24
C ASN A 220 -19.87 10.34 16.55
N VAL A 221 -20.73 11.33 16.23
CA VAL A 221 -20.44 12.76 16.44
C VAL A 221 -20.20 13.11 17.91
N PRO A 222 -21.14 12.87 18.86
CA PRO A 222 -20.91 13.17 20.27
C PRO A 222 -19.77 12.35 20.88
N LEU A 223 -19.65 11.07 20.51
CA LEU A 223 -18.60 10.18 20.99
C LEU A 223 -17.21 10.71 20.66
N THR A 224 -16.96 10.95 19.37
CA THR A 224 -15.64 11.37 18.89
C THR A 224 -15.35 12.82 19.25
N LYS A 225 -16.37 13.68 19.36
CA LYS A 225 -16.18 15.05 19.87
C LYS A 225 -15.63 15.07 21.28
N LYS A 226 -16.28 14.34 22.19
CA LYS A 226 -15.81 14.25 23.57
C LYS A 226 -14.41 13.63 23.64
N SER A 227 -14.16 12.57 22.87
CA SER A 227 -12.85 11.92 22.86
C SER A 227 -11.73 12.81 22.31
N MET A 228 -12.01 13.68 21.33
CA MET A 228 -11.06 14.67 20.83
C MET A 228 -10.79 15.79 21.84
N CYS A 229 -11.80 16.22 22.60
CA CYS A 229 -11.63 17.18 23.69
C CYS A 229 -10.76 16.61 24.81
N ASP A 230 -11.03 15.37 25.23
CA ASP A 230 -10.23 14.65 26.23
C ASP A 230 -8.77 14.50 25.78
N PHE A 231 -8.56 14.18 24.50
CA PHE A 231 -7.22 14.14 23.88
C PHE A 231 -6.50 15.48 23.99
N THR A 232 -7.17 16.57 23.63
CA THR A 232 -6.58 17.91 23.60
C THR A 232 -6.23 18.40 25.00
N ASN A 233 -7.12 18.18 25.97
CA ASN A 233 -6.88 18.51 27.37
C ASN A 233 -5.68 17.74 27.93
N SER A 234 -5.62 16.43 27.65
CA SER A 234 -4.50 15.58 28.08
C SER A 234 -3.18 15.96 27.41
N TYR A 235 -3.23 16.32 26.13
CA TYR A 235 -2.07 16.77 25.37
C TYR A 235 -1.52 18.10 25.91
N GLN A 236 -2.38 19.09 26.15
CA GLN A 236 -2.02 20.38 26.74
C GLN A 236 -1.51 20.23 28.17
N HIS A 237 -2.14 19.37 28.98
CA HIS A 237 -1.68 19.10 30.34
C HIS A 237 -0.25 18.56 30.37
N ARG A 238 0.09 17.59 29.51
CA ARG A 238 1.46 17.04 29.40
C ARG A 238 2.48 18.07 28.94
N ARG A 239 2.13 18.86 27.92
CA ARG A 239 3.01 19.93 27.42
C ARG A 239 3.31 20.98 28.51
N ASN A 240 2.35 21.24 29.39
CA ASN A 240 2.53 22.17 30.50
C ASN A 240 3.34 21.56 31.66
N THR A 241 3.32 20.24 31.86
CA THR A 241 4.08 19.57 32.92
C THR A 241 5.53 19.26 32.57
N GLU A 242 5.96 19.39 31.30
CA GLU A 242 7.36 19.23 30.87
C GLU A 242 8.33 20.24 31.53
N TRP A 243 7.83 21.33 32.12
CA TRP A 243 8.61 22.31 32.88
C TRP A 243 8.69 22.05 34.39
N VAL A 244 8.04 21.00 34.90
CA VAL A 244 8.13 20.60 36.31
C VAL A 244 9.09 19.40 36.40
N PRO A 245 10.11 19.42 37.28
CA PRO A 245 11.00 18.28 37.44
C PRO A 245 10.18 17.02 37.76
N ILE A 246 10.53 15.92 37.10
CA ILE A 246 9.91 14.61 37.25
C ILE A 246 10.31 14.03 38.63
N ALA A 247 9.71 14.58 39.70
CA ALA A 247 9.51 13.89 40.97
C ALA A 247 8.17 13.13 40.89
N PRO A 248 7.76 12.26 41.84
CA PRO A 248 6.91 11.09 41.62
C PRO A 248 5.42 11.40 41.40
N ALA A 249 5.10 12.42 40.60
CA ALA A 249 3.85 12.50 39.86
C ALA A 249 3.86 11.34 38.86
N GLY A 250 3.19 10.24 39.23
CA GLY A 250 3.17 9.01 38.48
C GLY A 250 2.95 9.23 36.99
N SER A 251 3.66 8.45 36.18
CA SER A 251 3.52 8.36 34.73
C SER A 251 2.06 8.55 34.33
N GLY A 252 1.75 9.68 33.66
CA GLY A 252 0.43 9.97 33.14
C GLY A 252 0.06 8.90 32.11
N THR A 253 -0.63 7.85 32.56
CA THR A 253 -1.18 6.83 31.68
C THR A 253 -2.41 7.41 30.99
N CYS A 254 -2.64 7.01 29.74
CA CYS A 254 -3.78 7.43 28.92
C CYS A 254 -5.14 6.89 29.43
N GLN A 255 -5.25 6.54 30.71
CA GLN A 255 -6.46 6.00 31.31
C GLN A 255 -6.94 6.96 32.41
N PRO A 256 -8.22 7.39 32.39
CA PRO A 256 -8.80 8.27 33.42
C PRO A 256 -9.01 7.55 34.77
N SER A 257 -8.08 6.68 35.18
CA SER A 257 -8.17 5.86 36.38
C SER A 257 -6.82 5.30 36.83
N ALA A 258 -5.70 6.01 36.65
CA ALA A 258 -4.39 5.53 37.12
C ALA A 258 -4.36 5.19 38.62
N GLN A 259 -5.26 5.77 39.42
CA GLN A 259 -5.47 5.36 40.83
C GLN A 259 -6.24 4.04 41.01
N VAL A 260 -7.02 3.60 40.01
CA VAL A 260 -7.89 2.42 40.09
C VAL A 260 -7.18 1.13 39.64
N ASN A 261 -6.12 1.22 38.84
CA ASN A 261 -5.43 0.03 38.31
C ASN A 261 -4.20 -0.36 39.16
N GLU A 262 -4.34 -0.36 40.49
CA GLU A 262 -3.33 -0.94 41.37
C GLU A 262 -3.44 -2.48 41.34
N ILE A 263 -2.59 -3.12 40.54
CA ILE A 263 -2.55 -4.58 40.37
C ILE A 263 -2.26 -5.30 41.71
N TYR A 264 -1.35 -4.76 42.53
CA TYR A 264 -0.98 -5.33 43.83
C TYR A 264 -1.67 -4.55 44.95
N MET A 265 -2.82 -5.05 45.40
CA MET A 265 -3.60 -4.44 46.47
C MET A 265 -2.92 -4.62 47.83
N LYS A 266 -3.04 -3.63 48.72
CA LYS A 266 -2.48 -3.70 50.09
C LYS A 266 -3.17 -4.73 50.96
N ASN A 267 -4.49 -4.87 50.79
CA ASN A 267 -5.33 -5.63 51.70
C ASN A 267 -5.75 -6.99 51.14
N VAL A 268 -5.61 -7.21 49.83
CA VAL A 268 -6.12 -8.37 49.09
C VAL A 268 -4.99 -9.00 48.28
N GLY A 269 -4.87 -10.33 48.35
CA GLY A 269 -3.92 -11.11 47.55
C GLY A 269 -4.39 -11.32 46.11
N LEU A 270 -3.47 -11.66 45.23
CA LEU A 270 -3.79 -12.05 43.86
C LEU A 270 -4.41 -13.45 43.80
N LEU A 271 -5.24 -13.67 42.78
CA LEU A 271 -5.82 -14.98 42.48
C LEU A 271 -4.70 -15.96 42.05
N PRO A 272 -4.71 -17.23 42.47
CA PRO A 272 -3.70 -18.22 42.07
C PRO A 272 -3.55 -18.42 40.55
N SER A 273 -4.57 -18.07 39.77
CA SER A 273 -4.53 -18.10 38.30
C SER A 273 -3.81 -16.90 37.66
N TYR A 274 -3.38 -15.92 38.46
CA TYR A 274 -2.65 -14.75 37.97
C TYR A 274 -1.29 -15.18 37.41
N LYS A 275 -1.09 -14.93 36.12
CA LYS A 275 0.14 -15.30 35.38
C LYS A 275 1.15 -14.15 35.22
N GLY A 276 0.84 -12.98 35.77
CA GLY A 276 1.73 -11.82 35.71
C GLY A 276 2.87 -11.93 36.73
N HIS A 277 3.80 -10.98 36.66
CA HIS A 277 4.90 -10.89 37.61
C HIS A 277 4.41 -10.56 39.03
N VAL A 278 5.06 -11.10 40.06
CA VAL A 278 4.85 -10.71 41.47
C VAL A 278 6.20 -10.34 42.08
N PRO A 279 6.45 -9.06 42.41
CA PRO A 279 7.74 -8.61 42.92
C PRO A 279 8.17 -9.38 44.18
N GLY A 280 9.40 -9.92 44.16
CA GLY A 280 10.00 -10.61 45.31
C GLY A 280 9.38 -11.97 45.67
N ALA A 281 8.37 -12.46 44.94
CA ALA A 281 7.76 -13.76 45.21
C ALA A 281 8.74 -14.92 44.99
N MET A 282 9.66 -14.78 44.03
CA MET A 282 10.66 -15.81 43.70
C MET A 282 11.66 -16.06 44.85
N PHE A 283 11.80 -15.12 45.78
CA PHE A 283 12.73 -15.21 46.92
C PHE A 283 12.03 -15.54 48.24
N ARG A 284 10.70 -15.73 48.21
CA ARG A 284 9.87 -15.98 49.38
C ARG A 284 9.26 -17.38 49.27
N PHE A 285 9.35 -18.16 50.34
CA PHE A 285 8.81 -19.52 50.40
C PHE A 285 8.10 -19.74 51.73
N GLY A 286 7.17 -20.71 51.76
CA GLY A 286 6.41 -21.08 52.97
C GLY A 286 5.07 -20.38 53.18
N ASN A 287 4.68 -19.46 52.28
CA ASN A 287 3.36 -18.80 52.30
C ASN A 287 2.46 -19.29 51.15
N THR A 288 1.15 -19.15 51.30
CA THR A 288 0.20 -19.35 50.21
C THR A 288 0.29 -18.19 49.20
N PHE A 289 0.02 -18.47 47.92
CA PHE A 289 0.15 -17.48 46.84
C PHE A 289 -0.63 -16.18 47.10
N GLY A 290 -1.83 -16.28 47.65
CA GLY A 290 -2.63 -15.10 48.01
C GLY A 290 -1.97 -14.25 49.10
N ASN A 291 -1.38 -14.86 50.14
CA ASN A 291 -0.68 -14.12 51.18
C ASN A 291 0.64 -13.52 50.68
N ASP A 292 1.35 -14.22 49.78
CA ASP A 292 2.65 -13.75 49.28
C ASP A 292 2.52 -12.60 48.26
N SER A 293 1.41 -12.56 47.52
CA SER A 293 1.12 -11.52 46.53
C SER A 293 0.48 -10.25 47.09
N LYS A 294 0.02 -10.28 48.34
CA LYS A 294 -0.55 -9.13 49.05
C LYS A 294 0.54 -8.08 49.31
N ASP A 295 0.28 -6.82 48.95
CA ASP A 295 1.21 -5.70 49.08
C ASP A 295 2.62 -5.97 48.50
N ALA A 296 2.71 -6.70 47.38
CA ALA A 296 3.99 -7.13 46.80
C ALA A 296 4.94 -5.96 46.45
N LYS A 297 4.41 -4.75 46.21
CA LYS A 297 5.21 -3.53 45.95
C LYS A 297 6.06 -3.09 47.15
N LYS A 298 5.76 -3.52 48.38
CA LYS A 298 6.52 -3.15 49.57
C LYS A 298 8.00 -3.50 49.45
N VAL A 299 8.32 -4.60 48.76
CA VAL A 299 9.70 -5.04 48.52
C VAL A 299 10.48 -4.02 47.68
N LEU A 300 9.85 -3.40 46.67
CA LEU A 300 10.49 -2.41 45.80
C LEU A 300 10.81 -1.11 46.54
N LYS A 301 9.97 -0.72 47.50
CA LYS A 301 10.17 0.51 48.27
C LYS A 301 11.37 0.41 49.22
N LYS A 302 11.65 -0.79 49.73
CA LYS A 302 12.74 -1.02 50.67
C LYS A 302 14.12 -0.86 50.02
N CYS A 303 14.23 -1.02 48.70
CA CYS A 303 15.49 -0.88 47.96
C CYS A 303 15.91 0.57 47.64
N TYR A 304 15.12 1.57 48.04
CA TYR A 304 15.40 2.99 47.79
C TYR A 304 15.81 3.78 49.05
N GLU A 305 15.76 3.15 50.24
CA GLU A 305 16.09 3.81 51.52
C GLU A 305 17.42 3.33 52.14
N ASP A 306 18.20 2.53 51.42
CA ASP A 306 19.58 2.14 51.74
C ASP A 306 20.54 2.68 50.65
#